data_AF-A0A850J889-F1
#
_entry.id   AF-A0A850J889-F1
#
_cell.length_a   1.000
_cell.length_b   1.000
_cell.length_c   1.000
_cell.angle_alpha   90.00
_cell.angle_beta   90.00
_cell.angle_gamma   90.00
#
_symmetry.space_group_name_H-M   'P 1'
#
loop_
_entity.id
_entity.type
_entity.pdbx_description
1 polymer ?
#
loop_
_entity_poly.entity_id
_entity_poly.type
_entity_poly.pdbx_seq_one_letter_code
_entity_poly.pdbx_strand_id
1 'polypeptide(L)' 'MTAESLPIPATLRLFKVEEAMTLLALSRSVIFEELRAGRLRSVTVGRARRIPGAAIAEYIALLEREAAA' A
#
# COMPACT_ATOMS: atom_id res chain seq x y z
N MET A 1 18.74 -23.67 15.17
CA MET A 1 17.27 -23.66 15.09
C MET A 1 16.83 -22.29 14.63
N THR A 2 16.94 -22.05 13.33
CA THR A 2 16.43 -20.83 12.68
C THR A 2 14.91 -20.94 12.64
N ALA A 3 14.22 -20.02 13.29
CA ALA A 3 12.78 -19.87 13.12
C ALA A 3 12.53 -19.50 11.66
N GLU A 4 12.08 -20.48 10.88
CA GLU A 4 11.60 -20.28 9.52
C GLU A 4 10.33 -19.45 9.65
N SER A 5 10.47 -18.14 9.40
CA SER A 5 9.34 -17.23 9.33
C SER A 5 8.38 -17.76 8.27
N LEU A 6 7.16 -18.12 8.66
CA LEU A 6 6.09 -18.40 7.71
C LEU A 6 5.99 -17.21 6.73
N PRO A 7 5.95 -17.45 5.41
CA PRO A 7 5.80 -16.37 4.45
C PRO A 7 4.39 -15.78 4.60
N ILE A 8 4.28 -14.67 5.32
CA ILE A 8 3.03 -13.91 5.36
C ILE A 8 2.89 -13.24 3.98
N PRO A 9 1.85 -13.56 3.20
CA PRO A 9 1.65 -12.94 1.90
C PRO A 9 1.50 -11.43 2.08
N ALA A 10 2.10 -10.65 1.17
CA ALA A 10 2.11 -9.19 1.26
C ALA A 10 0.70 -8.60 1.39
N THR A 11 -0.31 -9.27 0.80
CA THR A 11 -1.73 -8.88 0.90
C THR A 11 -2.29 -8.87 2.31
N LEU A 12 -1.76 -9.71 3.22
CA LEU A 12 -2.13 -9.79 4.63
C LEU A 12 -1.27 -8.88 5.53
N ARG A 13 -0.32 -8.12 4.95
CA ARG A 13 0.55 -7.21 5.69
C ARG A 13 0.00 -5.78 5.67
N LEU A 14 0.25 -5.06 6.76
CA LEU A 14 0.04 -3.62 6.86
C LEU A 14 1.36 -2.88 6.70
N PHE A 15 1.41 -1.93 5.78
CA PHE A 15 2.58 -1.12 5.48
C PHE A 15 2.44 0.29 6.07
N LYS A 16 3.56 0.86 6.51
CA LYS A 16 3.67 2.30 6.75
C LYS A 16 3.62 3.05 5.41
N VAL A 17 3.31 4.35 5.48
CA VAL A 17 3.33 5.23 4.30
C VAL A 17 4.68 5.19 3.58
N GLU A 18 5.77 5.27 4.34
CA GLU A 18 7.14 5.25 3.77
C GLU A 18 7.47 3.89 3.10
N GLU A 19 6.97 2.76 3.63
CA GLU A 19 7.13 1.45 2.98
C GLU A 19 6.33 1.39 1.67
N ALA A 20 5.10 1.92 1.65
CA ALA A 20 4.30 1.99 0.43
C ALA A 20 4.92 2.92 -0.62
N MET A 21 5.56 4.02 -0.22
CA MET A 21 6.35 4.87 -1.12
C MET A 21 7.44 4.08 -1.82
N THR A 22 8.19 3.27 -1.07
CA THR A 22 9.23 2.38 -1.64
C THR A 22 8.63 1.35 -2.60
N LEU A 23 7.52 0.70 -2.20
CA LEU A 23 6.88 -0.34 -3.02
C LEU A 23 6.29 0.20 -4.33
N LEU A 24 5.72 1.40 -4.30
CA LEU A 24 5.07 2.02 -5.46
C LEU A 24 6.01 2.93 -6.25
N ALA A 25 7.23 3.16 -5.76
CA ALA A 25 8.17 4.15 -6.31
C ALA A 25 7.57 5.56 -6.46
N LEU A 26 6.70 5.96 -5.52
CA LEU A 26 6.02 7.26 -5.52
C LEU A 26 6.55 8.18 -4.43
N SER A 27 6.54 9.48 -4.71
CA SER A 27 6.92 10.50 -3.73
C SER A 27 5.90 10.60 -2.60
N ARG A 28 6.32 11.19 -1.48
CA ARG A 28 5.45 11.43 -0.33
C ARG A 28 4.23 12.26 -0.69
N SER A 29 4.40 13.31 -1.50
CA SER A 29 3.28 14.18 -1.90
C SER A 29 2.24 13.39 -2.67
N VAL A 30 2.68 12.64 -3.69
CA VAL A 30 1.80 11.82 -4.53
C VAL A 30 1.06 10.79 -3.68
N ILE A 31 1.75 10.06 -2.79
CA ILE A 31 1.06 9.11 -1.91
C ILE A 31 -0.02 9.79 -1.06
N PHE A 32 0.26 10.95 -0.47
CA PHE A 32 -0.77 11.64 0.32
C PHE A 32 -1.91 12.21 -0.52
N GLU A 33 -1.66 12.59 -1.77
CA GLU A 33 -2.70 12.99 -2.73
C GLU A 33 -3.62 11.80 -3.04
N GLU A 34 -3.05 10.63 -3.37
CA GLU A 34 -3.81 9.41 -3.65
C GLU A 34 -4.61 8.92 -2.43
N LEU A 35 -4.03 9.02 -1.22
CA LEU A 35 -4.71 8.71 0.04
C LEU A 35 -5.85 9.68 0.33
N ARG A 36 -5.68 10.98 0.02
CA ARG A 36 -6.70 12.01 0.22
C ARG A 36 -7.82 11.91 -0.81
N ALA A 37 -7.46 11.58 -2.06
CA ALA A 37 -8.40 11.32 -3.15
C ALA A 37 -9.18 10.01 -2.94
N GLY A 38 -8.76 9.15 -2.02
CA GLY A 38 -9.38 7.86 -1.75
C GLY A 38 -9.04 6.78 -2.80
N ARG A 39 -8.20 7.10 -3.79
CA ARG A 39 -7.69 6.16 -4.79
C ARG A 39 -6.80 5.09 -4.17
N LEU A 40 -5.95 5.47 -3.22
CA LEU A 40 -5.20 4.54 -2.40
C LEU A 40 -5.90 4.34 -1.05
N ARG A 41 -6.38 3.12 -0.79
CA ARG A 41 -7.07 2.82 0.48
C ARG A 41 -6.07 2.69 1.62
N SER A 42 -6.50 3.10 2.80
CA SER A 42 -5.72 2.96 4.03
C SER A 42 -6.62 2.82 5.24
N VAL A 43 -6.06 2.32 6.32
CA VAL A 43 -6.73 2.12 7.61
C VAL A 43 -5.97 2.87 8.70
N THR A 44 -6.70 3.35 9.70
CA THR A 44 -6.11 3.98 10.89
C THR A 44 -6.08 2.96 12.02
N VAL A 45 -4.89 2.70 12.58
CA VAL A 45 -4.70 1.84 13.75
C VAL A 45 -4.12 2.69 14.87
N GLY A 46 -4.94 3.02 15.86
CA GLY A 46 -4.61 4.00 16.90
C GLY A 46 -4.31 5.37 16.29
N ARG A 47 -3.11 5.90 16.52
CA ARG A 47 -2.66 7.19 15.95
C ARG A 47 -1.97 7.08 14.58
N ALA A 48 -1.83 5.88 14.04
CA ALA A 48 -1.00 5.63 12.87
C ALA A 48 -1.81 5.17 11.65
N ARG A 49 -1.54 5.78 10.49
CA ARG A 49 -2.08 5.31 9.21
C ARG A 49 -1.27 4.11 8.69
N ARG A 50 -1.98 3.12 8.15
CA ARG A 50 -1.44 1.91 7.55
C ARG A 50 -2.11 1.63 6.21
N ILE A 51 -1.33 1.08 5.29
CA ILE A 51 -1.80 0.72 3.95
C ILE A 51 -1.82 -0.81 3.89
N PRO A 52 -3.00 -1.44 3.73
CA PRO A 52 -3.08 -2.87 3.50
C PRO A 52 -2.38 -3.26 2.20
N GLY A 53 -1.69 -4.41 2.17
CA GLY A 53 -1.08 -4.88 0.92
C GLY A 53 -2.10 -5.13 -0.20
N ALA A 54 -3.31 -5.57 0.15
CA ALA A 54 -4.42 -5.67 -0.81
C ALA A 54 -4.76 -4.30 -1.45
N ALA A 55 -4.68 -3.20 -0.69
CA ALA A 55 -4.93 -1.87 -1.23
C ALA A 55 -3.84 -1.42 -2.22
N ILE A 56 -2.59 -1.84 -2.00
CA ILE A 56 -1.48 -1.59 -2.94
C ILE A 56 -1.74 -2.35 -4.25
N ALA A 57 -2.10 -3.63 -4.17
CA ALA A 57 -2.41 -4.45 -5.35
C ALA A 57 -3.60 -3.90 -6.15
N GLU A 58 -4.67 -3.50 -5.47
CA GLU A 58 -5.85 -2.88 -6.10
C GLU A 58 -5.50 -1.53 -6.76
N TYR A 59 -4.65 -0.72 -6.12
CA TYR A 59 -4.21 0.55 -6.68
C TYR A 59 -3.39 0.38 -7.96
N ILE A 60 -2.50 -0.62 -8.01
CA ILE A 60 -1.77 -0.97 -9.24
C ILE A 60 -2.75 -1.38 -10.34
N ALA A 61 -3.69 -2.28 -10.02
CA ALA A 61 -4.69 -2.72 -10.99
C ALA A 61 -5.60 -1.58 -11.49
N LEU A 62 -5.88 -0.57 -10.65
CA LEU A 62 -6.57 0.65 -11.06
C LEU A 62 -5.74 1.43 -12.08
N LEU A 63 -4.46 1.69 -11.80
CA LEU A 63 -3.56 2.41 -12.71
C LEU A 63 -3.41 1.70 -14.06
N GLU A 64 -3.29 0.37 -14.05
CA GLU A 64 -3.21 -0.43 -15.28
C GLU A 64 -4.46 -0.29 -16.14
N ARG A 65 -5.65 -0.27 -15.52
CA ARG A 65 -6.93 -0.07 -16.23
C ARG A 65 -7.06 1.34 -16.81
N GLU A 66 -6.64 2.36 -16.07
CA GLU A 66 -6.65 3.75 -16.52
C GLU A 66 -5.68 3.99 -17.68
N ALA A 67 -4.51 3.34 -17.66
CA ALA A 67 -3.52 3.45 -18.74
C ALA A 67 -3.92 2.70 -20.01
N ALA A 68 -4.78 1.69 -19.89
CA ALA A 68 -5.29 0.91 -21.02
C ALA A 68 -6.58 1.49 -21.66
N ALA A 69 -7.14 2.54 -21.07
CA ALA A 69 -8.33 3.25 -21.55
C ALA A 69 -7.95 4.43 -22.47
#